data_AF-A0A1I5WKG9-F1
#
_entry.id   AF-A0A1I5WKG9-F1
#
_cell.length_a   1.000
_cell.length_b   1.000
_cell.length_c   1.000
_cell.angle_alpha   90.00
_cell.angle_beta   90.00
_cell.angle_gamma   90.00
#
_symmetry.space_group_name_H-M   'P 1'
#
loop_
_entity.id
_entity.type
_entity.pdbx_description
1 polymer ?
#
loop_
_entity_poly.entity_id
_entity_poly.type
_entity_poly.pdbx_seq_one_letter_code
_entity_poly.pdbx_strand_id
1 'polypeptide(L)'
;MDIGKRLKQKRQEANLTQKELADLLFVSRQTISSWEVGRTYPDLETLVKISELFATPLDDLLKEDSQVIKDISEKVKKSERRKITSIILAVLLLIVTSTSIIYGIKQYQHSQLNAHINQEGLKPNDLLNSTWEMNYTPLDELQQSILSFDEKSLVLWNNRNYMANITLDMEDEEISEIHGRWLEMGLVEGIATYEDVTIEVKGDTYIVSAYGYSQEFKKLSDTIIQDSNGIEYFKVSSNNTHDDLYSLAELMTE
;
A
#
# COMPACT_ATOMS: atom_id res chain seq x y z
N MET A 1 13.64 -55.54 -16.72
CA MET A 1 13.89 -56.50 -15.64
C MET A 1 13.26 -56.01 -14.35
N ASP A 2 12.19 -56.69 -13.95
CA ASP A 2 11.49 -56.58 -12.67
C ASP A 2 12.48 -56.66 -11.49
N ILE A 3 12.30 -55.80 -10.47
CA ILE A 3 13.10 -55.75 -9.24
C ILE A 3 13.31 -57.13 -8.62
N GLY A 4 12.32 -58.02 -8.73
CA GLY A 4 12.39 -59.40 -8.25
C GLY A 4 13.55 -60.18 -8.86
N LYS A 5 13.82 -59.98 -10.15
CA LYS A 5 14.93 -60.66 -10.85
C LYS A 5 16.29 -60.15 -10.36
N ARG A 6 16.40 -58.84 -10.10
CA ARG A 6 17.63 -58.22 -9.57
C ARG A 6 17.90 -58.68 -8.14
N LEU A 7 16.86 -58.73 -7.30
CA LEU A 7 16.95 -59.27 -5.94
C LEU A 7 17.42 -60.73 -5.95
N LYS A 8 16.83 -61.56 -6.81
CA LYS A 8 17.23 -62.96 -6.97
C LYS A 8 18.70 -63.10 -7.38
N GLN A 9 19.14 -62.28 -8.34
CA GLN A 9 20.51 -62.26 -8.80
C GLN A 9 21.48 -61.88 -7.67
N LYS A 10 21.22 -60.77 -6.96
CA LYS A 10 22.06 -60.31 -5.84
C LYS A 10 22.13 -61.31 -4.70
N ARG A 11 21.01 -61.97 -4.38
CA ARG A 11 20.98 -63.07 -3.42
C ARG A 11 21.92 -64.22 -3.84
N GLN A 12 21.87 -64.60 -5.11
CA GLN A 12 22.71 -65.68 -5.65
C GLN A 12 24.18 -65.28 -5.69
N GLU A 13 24.52 -64.04 -6.05
CA GLU A 13 25.88 -63.49 -5.98
C GLU A 13 26.44 -63.52 -4.55
N ALA A 14 25.58 -63.29 -3.56
CA ALA A 14 25.93 -63.39 -2.13
C ALA A 14 25.89 -64.83 -1.58
N ASN A 15 25.61 -65.85 -2.41
CA ASN A 15 25.47 -67.26 -2.03
C ASN A 15 24.43 -67.52 -0.92
N LEU A 16 23.41 -66.68 -0.80
CA LEU A 16 22.35 -66.82 0.20
C LEU A 16 21.21 -67.68 -0.34
N THR A 17 20.57 -68.48 0.50
CA THR A 17 19.28 -69.10 0.22
C THR A 17 18.15 -68.10 0.42
N GLN A 18 16.97 -68.37 -0.16
CA GLN A 18 15.78 -67.52 0.05
C GLN A 18 15.38 -67.44 1.54
N LYS A 19 15.70 -68.47 2.33
CA LYS A 19 15.43 -68.48 3.77
C LYS A 19 16.39 -67.54 4.49
N GLU A 20 17.69 -67.64 4.22
CA GLU A 20 18.70 -66.78 4.85
C GLU A 20 18.47 -65.30 4.51
N LEU A 21 18.09 -64.98 3.28
CA LEU A 21 17.72 -63.60 2.92
C LEU A 21 16.45 -63.13 3.66
N ALA A 22 15.47 -64.01 3.87
CA ALA A 22 14.26 -63.70 4.60
C ALA A 22 14.56 -63.38 6.08
N ASP A 23 15.44 -64.19 6.68
CA ASP A 23 15.90 -64.00 8.06
C ASP A 23 16.65 -62.66 8.22
N LEU A 24 17.50 -62.30 7.24
CA LEU A 24 18.23 -61.02 7.23
C LEU A 24 17.32 -59.78 7.07
N LEU A 25 16.22 -59.92 6.33
CA LEU A 25 15.28 -58.83 6.06
C LEU A 25 14.06 -58.83 7.01
N PHE A 26 14.02 -59.76 7.98
CA PHE A 26 12.92 -59.94 8.93
C PHE A 26 11.55 -60.15 8.26
N VAL A 27 11.52 -60.92 7.17
CA VAL A 27 10.28 -61.27 6.45
C VAL A 27 10.16 -62.79 6.29
N SER A 28 9.03 -63.27 5.78
CA SER A 28 8.84 -64.69 5.52
C SER A 28 9.59 -65.15 4.25
N ARG A 29 10.02 -66.41 4.19
CA ARG A 29 10.60 -66.99 2.96
C ARG A 29 9.64 -66.86 1.77
N GLN A 30 8.33 -66.98 2.01
CA GLN A 30 7.27 -66.81 1.00
C GLN A 30 7.28 -65.38 0.44
N THR A 31 7.51 -64.38 1.30
CA THR A 31 7.63 -62.97 0.90
C THR A 31 8.80 -62.78 -0.06
N ILE A 32 9.99 -63.31 0.27
CA ILE A 32 11.15 -63.28 -0.64
C ILE A 32 10.83 -63.98 -1.96
N SER A 33 10.24 -65.19 -1.91
CA SER A 33 9.87 -65.92 -3.11
C SER A 33 8.86 -65.17 -3.97
N SER A 34 7.92 -64.45 -3.35
CA SER A 34 6.90 -63.66 -4.03
C SER A 34 7.52 -62.45 -4.73
N TRP A 35 8.47 -61.78 -4.08
CA TRP A 35 9.25 -60.70 -4.68
C TRP A 35 10.10 -61.20 -5.85
N GLU A 36 10.86 -62.29 -5.69
CA GLU A 36 11.75 -62.80 -6.74
C GLU A 36 11.04 -63.22 -8.04
N VAL A 37 9.74 -63.51 -7.97
CA VAL A 37 8.90 -63.87 -9.12
C VAL A 37 7.93 -62.77 -9.54
N GLY A 38 7.99 -61.58 -8.92
CA GLY A 38 7.21 -60.41 -9.32
C GLY A 38 5.73 -60.42 -8.89
N ARG A 39 5.34 -61.28 -7.94
CA ARG A 39 3.93 -61.36 -7.46
C ARG A 39 3.54 -60.22 -6.54
N THR A 40 4.49 -59.73 -5.74
CA THR A 40 4.31 -58.60 -4.81
C THR A 40 5.54 -57.72 -4.87
N TYR A 41 5.43 -56.49 -4.38
CA TYR A 41 6.52 -55.52 -4.36
C TYR A 41 6.99 -55.28 -2.91
N PRO A 42 8.30 -55.17 -2.63
CA PRO A 42 8.78 -54.74 -1.31
C PRO A 42 8.40 -53.27 -1.04
N ASP A 43 8.11 -52.90 0.21
CA ASP A 43 7.87 -51.50 0.56
C ASP A 43 9.17 -50.68 0.60
N LEU A 44 9.05 -49.34 0.69
CA LEU A 44 10.19 -48.44 0.65
C LEU A 44 11.24 -48.73 1.73
N GLU A 45 10.80 -49.06 2.94
CA GLU A 45 11.72 -49.37 4.05
C GLU A 45 12.51 -50.65 3.77
N THR A 46 11.82 -51.68 3.26
CA THR A 46 12.45 -52.94 2.87
C THR A 46 13.41 -52.75 1.70
N LEU A 47 13.07 -51.90 0.74
CA LEU A 47 13.94 -51.58 -0.39
C LEU A 47 15.24 -50.92 0.06
N VAL A 48 15.18 -50.04 1.05
CA VAL A 48 16.37 -49.44 1.69
C VAL A 48 17.21 -50.53 2.37
N LYS A 49 16.59 -51.44 3.13
CA LYS A 49 17.31 -52.57 3.77
C LYS A 49 17.99 -53.48 2.74
N ILE A 50 17.33 -53.77 1.62
CA ILE A 50 17.91 -54.54 0.52
C ILE A 50 19.11 -53.79 -0.10
N SER A 51 18.96 -52.48 -0.32
CA SER A 51 20.02 -51.61 -0.84
C SER A 51 21.26 -51.63 0.06
N GLU A 52 21.07 -51.51 1.38
CA GLU A 52 22.13 -51.57 2.37
C GLU A 52 22.78 -52.96 2.45
N LEU A 53 21.96 -54.02 2.51
CA LEU A 53 22.42 -55.41 2.62
C LEU A 53 23.35 -55.82 1.47
N PHE A 54 23.03 -55.40 0.25
CA PHE A 54 23.82 -55.73 -0.94
C PHE A 54 24.73 -54.59 -1.40
N ALA A 55 24.89 -53.53 -0.60
CA ALA A 55 25.65 -52.32 -0.92
C ALA A 55 25.39 -51.81 -2.36
N THR A 56 24.13 -51.91 -2.81
CA THR A 56 23.71 -51.57 -4.17
C THR A 56 22.86 -50.32 -4.12
N PRO A 57 23.14 -49.26 -4.92
CA PRO A 57 22.33 -48.06 -4.93
C PRO A 57 20.86 -48.38 -5.21
N LEU A 58 19.95 -47.77 -4.44
CA LEU A 58 18.51 -47.96 -4.59
C LEU A 58 18.04 -47.66 -6.03
N ASP A 59 18.64 -46.66 -6.68
CA ASP A 59 18.38 -46.31 -8.09
C ASP A 59 18.72 -47.45 -9.07
N ASP A 60 19.73 -48.26 -8.74
CA ASP A 60 20.10 -49.43 -9.55
C ASP A 60 19.21 -50.65 -9.23
N LEU A 61 18.56 -50.67 -8.06
CA LEU A 61 17.55 -51.66 -7.73
C LEU A 61 16.20 -51.34 -8.43
N LEU A 62 15.86 -50.05 -8.56
CA LEU A 62 14.56 -49.54 -9.04
C LEU A 62 14.55 -49.04 -10.49
N LYS A 63 15.67 -49.18 -11.21
CA LYS A 63 15.98 -48.51 -12.49
C LYS A 63 14.94 -48.66 -13.62
N GLU A 64 13.97 -49.57 -13.51
CA GLU A 64 12.91 -49.77 -14.51
C GLU A 64 11.47 -49.54 -14.01
N ASP A 65 11.24 -49.28 -12.72
CA ASP A 65 9.90 -49.02 -12.15
C ASP A 65 9.58 -47.51 -12.13
N SER A 66 9.60 -46.92 -13.32
CA SER A 66 9.55 -45.47 -13.53
C SER A 66 8.27 -44.76 -13.04
N GLN A 67 7.15 -45.47 -12.81
CA GLN A 67 5.90 -44.84 -12.37
C GLN A 67 5.87 -44.53 -10.87
N VAL A 68 6.38 -45.44 -10.03
CA VAL A 68 6.41 -45.24 -8.57
C VAL A 68 7.36 -44.10 -8.20
N ILE A 69 8.51 -44.02 -8.86
CA ILE A 69 9.47 -42.93 -8.70
C ILE A 69 8.85 -41.59 -9.12
N LYS A 70 8.06 -41.57 -10.19
CA LYS A 70 7.37 -40.36 -10.66
C LYS A 70 6.36 -39.85 -9.65
N ASP A 71 5.47 -40.70 -9.15
CA ASP A 71 4.40 -40.31 -8.21
C ASP A 71 4.95 -39.81 -6.86
N ILE A 72 6.00 -40.46 -6.34
CA ILE A 72 6.71 -40.00 -5.14
C ILE A 72 7.35 -38.64 -5.42
N SER A 73 8.04 -38.49 -6.55
CA SER A 73 8.68 -37.22 -6.92
C SER A 73 7.68 -36.06 -7.09
N GLU A 74 6.48 -36.33 -7.63
CA GLU A 74 5.45 -35.31 -7.84
C GLU A 74 4.80 -34.86 -6.54
N LYS A 75 4.49 -35.79 -5.63
CA LYS A 75 3.95 -35.46 -4.30
C LYS A 75 4.94 -34.63 -3.48
N VAL A 76 6.22 -35.01 -3.50
CA VAL A 76 7.30 -34.24 -2.85
C VAL A 76 7.44 -32.86 -3.48
N LYS A 77 7.43 -32.74 -4.82
CA LYS A 77 7.48 -31.42 -5.50
C LYS A 77 6.29 -30.52 -5.16
N LYS A 78 5.08 -31.08 -5.00
CA LYS A 78 3.87 -30.30 -4.69
C LYS A 78 3.82 -29.81 -3.25
N SER A 79 4.30 -30.60 -2.28
CA SER A 79 4.41 -30.17 -0.88
C SER A 79 5.47 -29.09 -0.71
N GLU A 80 6.61 -29.21 -1.38
CA GLU A 80 7.67 -28.19 -1.39
C GLU A 80 7.19 -26.88 -2.03
N ARG A 81 6.43 -26.95 -3.13
CA ARG A 81 5.81 -25.75 -3.73
C ARG A 81 4.87 -25.03 -2.77
N ARG A 82 4.06 -25.76 -1.99
CA ARG A 82 3.14 -25.13 -1.00
C ARG A 82 3.89 -24.41 0.11
N LYS A 83 4.99 -25.00 0.60
CA LYS A 83 5.87 -24.36 1.59
C LYS A 83 6.46 -23.07 1.01
N ILE A 84 7.02 -23.13 -0.20
CA ILE A 84 7.58 -21.96 -0.89
C ILE A 84 6.52 -20.87 -1.09
N THR A 85 5.31 -21.21 -1.56
CA THR A 85 4.23 -20.22 -1.73
C THR A 85 3.80 -19.59 -0.40
N SER A 86 3.78 -20.35 0.69
CA SER A 86 3.45 -19.80 2.01
C SER A 86 4.52 -18.84 2.53
N ILE A 87 5.80 -19.14 2.27
CA ILE A 87 6.92 -18.25 2.62
C ILE A 87 6.84 -16.95 1.81
N ILE A 88 6.56 -17.02 0.51
CA ILE A 88 6.42 -15.83 -0.36
C ILE A 88 5.28 -14.92 0.13
N LEU A 89 4.13 -15.47 0.49
CA LEU A 89 2.99 -14.69 1.01
C LEU A 89 3.32 -14.02 2.36
N ALA A 90 3.98 -14.73 3.26
CA ALA A 90 4.41 -14.16 4.55
C ALA A 90 5.39 -12.99 4.34
N VAL A 91 6.32 -13.13 3.40
CA VAL A 91 7.27 -12.06 3.04
C VAL A 91 6.54 -10.85 2.45
N LEU A 92 5.56 -11.03 1.55
CA LEU A 92 4.77 -9.93 1.00
C LEU A 92 3.99 -9.18 2.10
N LEU A 93 3.42 -9.90 3.07
CA LEU A 93 2.68 -9.31 4.19
C LEU A 93 3.62 -8.51 5.11
N LEU A 94 4.83 -9.00 5.34
CA LEU A 94 5.88 -8.25 6.05
C LEU A 94 6.29 -6.99 5.30
N ILE A 95 6.37 -7.03 3.96
CA ILE A 95 6.68 -5.84 3.15
C ILE A 95 5.57 -4.80 3.30
N VAL A 96 4.29 -5.17 3.14
CA VAL A 96 3.16 -4.24 3.26
C VAL A 96 3.05 -3.62 4.65
N THR A 97 3.25 -4.42 5.70
CA THR A 97 3.25 -3.89 7.08
C THR A 97 4.44 -2.98 7.33
N SER A 98 5.62 -3.31 6.80
CA SER A 98 6.80 -2.45 6.90
C SER A 98 6.62 -1.12 6.16
N THR A 99 6.02 -1.10 4.97
CA THR A 99 5.78 0.14 4.21
C THR A 99 4.73 1.01 4.89
N SER A 100 3.68 0.42 5.47
CA SER A 100 2.68 1.15 6.24
C SER A 100 3.27 1.76 7.52
N ILE A 101 4.14 1.03 8.23
CA ILE A 101 4.88 1.55 9.39
C ILE A 101 5.84 2.69 8.97
N ILE A 102 6.57 2.53 7.86
CA ILE A 102 7.46 3.59 7.34
C ILE A 102 6.66 4.84 6.95
N TYR A 103 5.49 4.68 6.33
CA TYR A 103 4.61 5.80 5.99
C TYR A 103 4.10 6.51 7.24
N GLY A 104 3.65 5.76 8.26
CA GLY A 104 3.22 6.30 9.55
C GLY A 104 4.36 7.01 10.30
N ILE A 105 5.57 6.46 10.28
CA ILE A 105 6.76 7.11 10.85
C ILE A 105 7.11 8.37 10.05
N LYS A 106 7.02 8.35 8.71
CA LYS A 106 7.28 9.53 7.88
C LYS A 106 6.23 10.63 8.12
N GLN A 107 4.97 10.27 8.28
CA GLN A 107 3.87 11.20 8.61
C GLN A 107 4.05 11.79 10.01
N TYR A 108 4.39 10.94 11.00
CA TYR A 108 4.67 11.38 12.36
C TYR A 108 5.93 12.25 12.43
N GLN A 109 7.00 11.86 11.73
CA GLN A 109 8.21 12.67 11.60
C GLN A 109 7.92 13.97 10.85
N HIS A 110 7.08 13.99 9.82
CA HIS A 110 6.71 15.22 9.10
C HIS A 110 5.86 16.15 9.98
N SER A 111 4.91 15.60 10.74
CA SER A 111 4.11 16.33 11.72
C SER A 111 4.97 16.90 12.85
N GLN A 112 5.91 16.11 13.39
CA GLN A 112 6.86 16.55 14.42
C GLN A 112 7.95 17.46 13.87
N LEU A 113 8.40 17.28 12.62
CA LEU A 113 9.35 18.14 11.93
C LEU A 113 8.71 19.51 11.65
N ASN A 114 7.45 19.55 11.24
CA ASN A 114 6.69 20.80 11.14
C ASN A 114 6.48 21.46 12.53
N ALA A 115 6.34 20.65 13.59
CA ALA A 115 6.28 21.16 14.96
C ALA A 115 7.66 21.60 15.54
N HIS A 116 8.79 21.14 14.97
CA HIS A 116 10.15 21.42 15.46
C HIS A 116 10.95 22.39 14.55
N ILE A 117 10.55 22.58 13.28
CA ILE A 117 11.13 23.58 12.36
C ILE A 117 10.70 25.01 12.74
N ASN A 118 9.69 25.16 13.60
CA ASN A 118 9.17 26.46 14.03
C ASN A 118 9.99 27.08 15.17
N GLN A 119 11.18 27.56 14.85
CA GLN A 119 11.89 28.54 15.68
C GLN A 119 12.13 29.89 14.96
N GLU A 120 11.78 30.01 13.68
CA GLU A 120 11.59 31.28 12.99
C GLU A 120 10.30 31.18 12.17
N GLY A 121 9.26 31.92 12.54
CA GLY A 121 7.95 31.73 11.92
C GLY A 121 7.86 32.15 10.44
N LEU A 122 6.67 32.00 9.82
CA LEU A 122 6.34 32.39 8.44
C LEU A 122 7.01 33.70 8.01
N LYS A 123 7.77 33.61 6.92
CA LYS A 123 8.41 34.68 6.17
C LYS A 123 7.49 35.11 5.01
N PRO A 124 7.64 36.35 4.49
CA PRO A 124 6.82 36.85 3.37
C PRO A 124 6.75 35.88 2.17
N ASN A 125 7.85 35.22 1.82
CA ASN A 125 7.92 34.28 0.71
C ASN A 125 7.18 32.95 0.98
N ASP A 126 6.84 32.64 2.23
CA ASP A 126 6.16 31.39 2.56
C ASP A 126 4.66 31.39 2.19
N LEU A 127 4.12 32.57 1.84
CA LEU A 127 2.82 32.72 1.18
C LEU A 127 2.92 32.41 -0.32
N LEU A 128 4.05 32.67 -0.98
CA LEU A 128 4.21 32.33 -2.40
C LEU A 128 4.28 30.81 -2.57
N ASN A 129 3.77 30.32 -3.71
CA ASN A 129 3.74 28.90 -4.03
C ASN A 129 3.10 28.06 -2.93
N SER A 130 1.99 28.57 -2.36
CA SER A 130 1.33 27.95 -1.23
C SER A 130 -0.19 27.99 -1.37
N THR A 131 -0.85 27.00 -0.76
CA THR A 131 -2.29 26.87 -0.77
C THR A 131 -2.80 26.84 0.67
N TRP A 132 -3.89 27.55 0.91
CA TRP A 132 -4.53 27.71 2.20
C TRP A 132 -6.02 27.41 2.06
N GLU A 133 -6.58 26.70 3.04
CA GLU A 133 -7.97 26.28 3.05
C GLU A 133 -8.66 26.77 4.31
N MET A 134 -9.85 27.36 4.18
CA MET A 134 -10.63 27.84 5.32
C MET A 134 -10.96 26.70 6.29
N ASN A 135 -10.82 26.95 7.60
CA ASN A 135 -11.18 25.96 8.61
C ASN A 135 -12.69 25.73 8.68
N TYR A 136 -13.07 24.46 8.72
CA TYR A 136 -14.44 24.01 8.86
C TYR A 136 -14.83 23.87 10.33
N THR A 137 -15.91 24.51 10.76
CA THR A 137 -16.55 24.21 12.05
C THR A 137 -17.85 23.41 11.80
N PRO A 138 -18.01 22.19 12.35
CA PRO A 138 -19.16 21.30 12.06
C PRO A 138 -20.53 21.78 12.53
N LEU A 139 -20.63 23.00 13.08
CA LEU A 139 -21.85 23.56 13.66
C LEU A 139 -22.38 24.78 12.91
N ASP A 140 -21.58 25.36 12.01
CA ASP A 140 -21.99 26.52 11.22
C ASP A 140 -22.08 26.12 9.74
N GLU A 141 -23.20 26.51 9.15
CA GLU A 141 -23.54 26.27 7.75
C GLU A 141 -22.42 26.78 6.84
N LEU A 142 -21.83 25.87 6.03
CA LEU A 142 -20.96 26.09 4.84
C LEU A 142 -19.47 26.47 5.08
N GLN A 143 -18.43 26.23 4.26
CA GLN A 143 -18.17 25.80 2.86
C GLN A 143 -16.64 25.59 2.69
N GLN A 144 -16.18 25.05 1.55
CA GLN A 144 -14.75 25.02 1.19
C GLN A 144 -14.36 26.34 0.50
N SER A 145 -13.37 27.04 1.07
CA SER A 145 -12.70 28.19 0.44
C SER A 145 -11.21 27.89 0.34
N ILE A 146 -10.65 28.01 -0.86
CA ILE A 146 -9.23 27.79 -1.14
C ILE A 146 -8.62 29.11 -1.64
N LEU A 147 -7.52 29.48 -1.01
CA LEU A 147 -6.65 30.58 -1.36
C LEU A 147 -5.31 30.00 -1.82
N SER A 148 -5.01 30.12 -3.11
CA SER A 148 -3.78 29.58 -3.69
C SER A 148 -2.93 30.70 -4.28
N PHE A 149 -1.69 30.77 -3.86
CA PHE A 149 -0.71 31.77 -4.29
C PHE A 149 0.37 31.11 -5.15
N ASP A 150 0.64 31.73 -6.29
CA ASP A 150 1.83 31.51 -7.10
C ASP A 150 2.70 32.78 -7.06
N GLU A 151 3.90 32.74 -7.64
CA GLU A 151 4.81 33.90 -7.71
C GLU A 151 4.19 35.13 -8.39
N LYS A 152 3.16 34.93 -9.23
CA LYS A 152 2.56 36.01 -10.05
C LYS A 152 1.05 36.12 -9.92
N SER A 153 0.38 35.10 -9.42
CA SER A 153 -1.08 35.03 -9.41
C SER A 153 -1.63 34.56 -8.08
N LEU A 154 -2.86 34.96 -7.81
CA LEU A 154 -3.69 34.50 -6.70
C LEU A 154 -4.95 33.90 -7.29
N VAL A 155 -5.27 32.70 -6.84
CA VAL A 155 -6.54 32.05 -7.17
C VAL A 155 -7.35 31.91 -5.89
N LEU A 156 -8.55 32.46 -5.93
CA LEU A 156 -9.57 32.33 -4.90
C LEU A 156 -10.66 31.42 -5.45
N TRP A 157 -10.93 30.33 -4.76
CA TRP A 157 -12.01 29.43 -5.10
C TRP A 157 -12.93 29.25 -3.90
N ASN A 158 -14.19 29.65 -4.08
CA ASN A 158 -15.24 29.53 -3.09
C ASN A 158 -16.34 28.65 -3.65
N ASN A 159 -16.63 27.54 -2.99
CA ASN A 159 -17.61 26.58 -3.48
C ASN A 159 -18.78 26.40 -2.52
N ARG A 160 -19.98 26.80 -2.96
CA ARG A 160 -21.26 26.64 -2.23
C ARG A 160 -21.84 25.25 -2.23
N ASN A 161 -21.33 24.36 -3.06
CA ASN A 161 -22.03 23.17 -3.51
C ASN A 161 -22.05 22.00 -2.51
N TYR A 162 -22.07 22.31 -1.21
CA TYR A 162 -22.60 21.44 -0.15
C TYR A 162 -23.99 21.88 0.34
N MET A 163 -24.57 22.97 -0.20
CA MET A 163 -25.93 23.43 0.14
C MET A 163 -27.07 22.76 -0.62
N ALA A 164 -26.82 22.07 -1.73
CA ALA A 164 -27.90 21.43 -2.49
C ALA A 164 -28.70 20.38 -1.68
N ASN A 165 -28.14 19.89 -0.56
CA ASN A 165 -28.80 18.94 0.33
C ASN A 165 -29.41 19.57 1.60
N ILE A 166 -29.13 20.86 1.91
CA ILE A 166 -29.58 21.54 3.15
C ILE A 166 -30.58 22.67 2.85
N THR A 167 -30.53 23.31 1.67
CA THR A 167 -31.45 24.40 1.27
C THR A 167 -32.88 23.97 0.94
N LEU A 168 -33.19 22.69 0.99
CA LEU A 168 -34.53 22.20 0.68
C LEU A 168 -35.59 22.63 1.72
N ASP A 169 -35.16 22.93 2.96
CA ASP A 169 -36.05 23.25 4.09
C ASP A 169 -35.85 24.69 4.64
N MET A 170 -35.01 25.53 4.02
CA MET A 170 -34.72 26.91 4.48
C MET A 170 -35.67 27.92 3.83
N GLU A 171 -36.04 28.98 4.54
CA GLU A 171 -36.85 30.07 3.97
C GLU A 171 -36.00 30.99 3.08
N ASP A 172 -36.61 31.59 2.05
CA ASP A 172 -35.92 32.47 1.09
C ASP A 172 -35.19 33.65 1.78
N GLU A 173 -35.71 34.11 2.92
CA GLU A 173 -35.13 35.20 3.71
C GLU A 173 -33.83 34.78 4.41
N GLU A 174 -33.77 33.57 4.96
CA GLU A 174 -32.56 32.99 5.58
C GLU A 174 -31.46 32.78 4.54
N ILE A 175 -31.83 32.29 3.35
CA ILE A 175 -30.90 32.13 2.22
C ILE A 175 -30.33 33.50 1.80
N SER A 176 -31.17 34.53 1.76
CA SER A 176 -30.76 35.89 1.42
C SER A 176 -29.82 36.49 2.46
N GLU A 177 -30.09 36.28 3.76
CA GLU A 177 -29.23 36.74 4.85
C GLU A 177 -27.85 36.07 4.81
N ILE A 178 -27.79 34.76 4.59
CA ILE A 178 -26.54 34.02 4.43
C ILE A 178 -25.76 34.53 3.22
N HIS A 179 -26.45 34.77 2.10
CA HIS A 179 -25.81 35.32 0.91
C HIS A 179 -25.26 36.73 1.15
N GLY A 180 -26.02 37.58 1.85
CA GLY A 180 -25.59 38.92 2.23
C GLY A 180 -24.31 38.89 3.07
N ARG A 181 -24.27 38.04 4.11
CA ARG A 181 -23.08 37.85 4.95
C ARG A 181 -21.86 37.37 4.14
N TRP A 182 -22.06 36.46 3.19
CA TRP A 182 -21.00 35.97 2.31
C TRP A 182 -20.41 37.06 1.42
N LEU A 183 -21.27 37.90 0.85
CA LEU A 183 -20.85 39.05 0.05
C LEU A 183 -20.10 40.09 0.91
N GLU A 184 -20.59 40.36 2.12
CA GLU A 184 -19.92 41.26 3.07
C GLU A 184 -18.54 40.76 3.47
N MET A 185 -18.34 39.44 3.54
CA MET A 185 -17.06 38.80 3.84
C MET A 185 -16.17 38.62 2.59
N GLY A 186 -16.60 39.06 1.41
CA GLY A 186 -15.85 38.95 0.16
C GLY A 186 -15.78 37.53 -0.42
N LEU A 187 -16.54 36.58 0.11
CA LEU A 187 -16.60 35.19 -0.33
C LEU A 187 -17.61 35.04 -1.46
N VAL A 188 -17.36 35.63 -2.62
CA VAL A 188 -18.24 35.43 -3.78
C VAL A 188 -18.07 34.00 -4.29
N GLU A 189 -19.18 33.29 -4.50
CA GLU A 189 -19.16 31.93 -5.04
C GLU A 189 -18.55 31.90 -6.44
N GLY A 190 -17.71 30.91 -6.70
CA GLY A 190 -17.03 30.71 -7.96
C GLY A 190 -15.52 30.73 -7.81
N ILE A 191 -14.84 30.96 -8.93
CA ILE A 191 -13.40 31.07 -9.00
C ILE A 191 -13.02 32.46 -9.51
N ALA A 192 -12.06 33.08 -8.84
CA ALA A 192 -11.51 34.38 -9.21
C ALA A 192 -10.00 34.27 -9.28
N THR A 193 -9.43 34.81 -10.36
CA THR A 193 -8.00 34.88 -10.58
C THR A 193 -7.55 36.33 -10.56
N TYR A 194 -6.41 36.57 -9.93
CA TYR A 194 -5.79 37.88 -9.84
C TYR A 194 -4.33 37.75 -10.24
N GLU A 195 -3.89 38.58 -11.18
CA GLU A 195 -2.51 38.64 -11.65
C GLU A 195 -1.75 39.79 -10.97
N ASP A 196 -0.43 39.79 -11.13
CA ASP A 196 0.50 40.80 -10.57
C ASP A 196 0.38 40.93 -9.05
N VAL A 197 0.30 39.80 -8.36
CA VAL A 197 0.16 39.76 -6.90
C VAL A 197 1.39 40.33 -6.22
N THR A 198 1.14 41.20 -5.24
CA THR A 198 2.13 41.80 -4.36
C THR A 198 1.80 41.48 -2.91
N ILE A 199 2.83 41.23 -2.10
CA ILE A 199 2.69 40.94 -0.68
C ILE A 199 3.56 41.93 0.10
N GLU A 200 2.94 42.88 0.79
CA GLU A 200 3.61 43.77 1.75
C GLU A 200 3.52 43.18 3.16
N VAL A 201 4.57 43.31 3.96
CA VAL A 201 4.61 42.74 5.32
C VAL A 201 4.81 43.81 6.37
N LYS A 202 3.92 43.83 7.37
CA LYS A 202 3.91 44.75 8.51
C LYS A 202 3.81 43.98 9.82
N GLY A 203 4.96 43.59 10.36
CA GLY A 203 5.01 42.73 11.56
C GLY A 203 4.45 41.35 11.27
N ASP A 204 3.37 40.99 11.96
CA ASP A 204 2.64 39.72 11.77
C ASP A 204 1.49 39.83 10.78
N THR A 205 1.36 40.95 10.06
CA THR A 205 0.31 41.16 9.06
C THR A 205 0.89 41.12 7.64
N TYR A 206 0.26 40.34 6.78
CA TYR A 206 0.49 40.29 5.34
C TYR A 206 -0.61 41.09 4.63
N ILE A 207 -0.21 42.01 3.75
CA ILE A 207 -1.13 42.77 2.92
C ILE A 207 -0.95 42.24 1.50
N VAL A 208 -1.91 41.44 1.05
CA VAL A 208 -1.93 40.88 -0.30
C VAL A 208 -2.69 41.83 -1.19
N SER A 209 -2.08 42.29 -2.28
CA SER A 209 -2.71 43.21 -3.23
C SER A 209 -2.47 42.78 -4.66
N ALA A 210 -3.51 42.90 -5.48
CA ALA A 210 -3.49 42.69 -6.93
C ALA A 210 -4.47 43.70 -7.57
N TYR A 211 -4.53 43.77 -8.90
CA TYR A 211 -5.48 44.67 -9.55
C TYR A 211 -6.92 44.31 -9.18
N GLY A 212 -7.61 45.21 -8.45
CA GLY A 212 -8.98 44.98 -8.00
C GLY A 212 -9.13 44.09 -6.75
N TYR A 213 -8.04 43.72 -6.08
CA TYR A 213 -8.05 42.93 -4.85
C TYR A 213 -7.05 43.47 -3.83
N SER A 214 -7.48 43.62 -2.58
CA SER A 214 -6.59 43.92 -1.46
C SER A 214 -7.17 43.34 -0.19
N GLN A 215 -6.38 42.50 0.49
CA GLN A 215 -6.81 41.82 1.71
C GLN A 215 -5.65 41.74 2.70
N GLU A 216 -5.96 42.04 3.96
CA GLU A 216 -5.02 41.84 5.05
C GLU A 216 -5.22 40.47 5.68
N PHE A 217 -4.11 39.79 5.95
CA PHE A 217 -4.04 38.52 6.66
C PHE A 217 -3.11 38.65 7.86
N LYS A 218 -3.65 38.43 9.05
CA LYS A 218 -2.89 38.32 10.28
C LYS A 218 -2.37 36.90 10.44
N LYS A 219 -1.07 36.76 10.67
CA LYS A 219 -0.43 35.51 11.07
C LYS A 219 -0.89 35.12 12.47
N LEU A 220 -1.48 33.93 12.60
CA LEU A 220 -1.78 33.32 13.90
C LEU A 220 -0.77 32.25 14.26
N SER A 221 -0.31 31.48 13.28
CA SER A 221 0.77 30.50 13.41
C SER A 221 1.40 30.22 12.05
N ASP A 222 2.40 29.34 11.99
CA ASP A 222 3.09 29.03 10.74
C ASP A 222 2.25 28.25 9.70
N THR A 223 1.09 27.77 10.13
CA THR A 223 0.12 27.07 9.28
C THR A 223 -1.26 27.71 9.34
N ILE A 224 -1.43 28.87 10.00
CA ILE A 224 -2.73 29.54 10.14
C ILE A 224 -2.58 31.04 9.91
N ILE A 225 -3.31 31.55 8.93
CA ILE A 225 -3.52 32.99 8.70
C ILE A 225 -5.00 33.33 8.91
N GLN A 226 -5.29 34.56 9.32
CA GLN A 226 -6.64 35.04 9.55
C GLN A 226 -6.90 36.31 8.75
N ASP A 227 -8.00 36.39 8.01
CA ASP A 227 -8.34 37.61 7.27
C ASP A 227 -8.88 38.73 8.19
N SER A 228 -9.23 39.88 7.60
CA SER A 228 -9.80 41.02 8.35
C SER A 228 -11.20 40.74 8.92
N ASN A 229 -11.89 39.73 8.42
CA ASN A 229 -13.22 39.33 8.85
C ASN A 229 -13.18 38.27 9.96
N GLY A 230 -11.98 37.83 10.36
CA GLY A 230 -11.78 36.83 11.41
C GLY A 230 -11.79 35.39 10.90
N ILE A 231 -11.83 35.18 9.58
CA ILE A 231 -11.82 33.86 8.95
C ILE A 231 -10.41 33.28 9.00
N GLU A 232 -10.27 32.07 9.55
CA GLU A 232 -8.99 31.36 9.63
C GLU A 232 -8.78 30.42 8.44
N TYR A 233 -7.59 30.49 7.84
CA TYR A 233 -7.14 29.66 6.74
C TYR A 233 -5.93 28.84 7.16
N PHE A 234 -5.93 27.56 6.79
CA PHE A 234 -4.98 26.55 7.19
C PHE A 234 -4.12 26.14 6.00
N LYS A 235 -2.80 26.11 6.19
CA LYS A 235 -1.86 25.76 5.11
C LYS A 235 -2.06 24.29 4.69
N VAL A 236 -2.26 24.06 3.40
CA VAL A 236 -2.43 22.74 2.80
C VAL A 236 -1.18 22.37 2.00
N SER A 237 -0.64 21.17 2.23
CA SER A 237 0.46 20.63 1.43
C SER A 237 -0.08 19.93 0.19
N SER A 238 -0.44 20.68 -0.85
CA SER A 238 -0.87 20.11 -2.11
C SER A 238 -0.03 20.67 -3.26
N ASN A 239 0.66 19.77 -3.97
CA ASN A 239 1.40 20.14 -5.16
C ASN A 239 0.40 20.34 -6.31
N ASN A 240 0.57 21.40 -7.09
CA ASN A 240 -0.19 21.73 -8.30
C ASN A 240 -1.62 22.24 -8.12
N THR A 241 -2.12 22.44 -6.89
CA THR A 241 -3.48 22.98 -6.68
C THR A 241 -3.68 24.36 -7.29
N HIS A 242 -2.62 25.20 -7.33
CA HIS A 242 -2.70 26.48 -8.04
C HIS A 242 -2.97 26.29 -9.53
N ASP A 243 -2.15 25.48 -10.22
CA ASP A 243 -2.26 25.25 -11.67
C ASP A 243 -3.61 24.62 -12.06
N ASP A 244 -4.09 23.66 -11.26
CA ASP A 244 -5.37 22.99 -11.48
C ASP A 244 -6.54 23.97 -11.35
N LEU A 245 -6.54 24.82 -10.31
CA LEU A 245 -7.57 25.84 -10.12
C LEU A 245 -7.48 26.94 -11.18
N TYR A 246 -6.27 27.38 -11.53
CA TYR A 246 -6.06 28.39 -12.57
C TYR A 246 -6.59 27.91 -13.93
N SER A 247 -6.27 26.66 -14.31
CA SER A 247 -6.76 26.05 -15.55
C SER A 247 -8.29 25.89 -15.54
N LEU A 248 -8.86 25.56 -14.38
CA LEU A 248 -10.32 25.49 -14.22
C LEU A 248 -10.97 26.86 -14.40
N ALA A 249 -10.34 27.93 -13.89
CA ALA A 249 -10.83 29.29 -14.05
C ALA A 249 -10.87 29.71 -15.53
N GLU A 250 -9.80 29.45 -16.28
CA GLU A 250 -9.75 29.74 -17.72
C GLU A 250 -10.89 29.04 -18.48
N LEU A 251 -11.11 27.74 -18.20
CA LEU A 251 -12.20 26.96 -18.81
C LEU A 251 -13.60 27.47 -18.47
N MET A 252 -13.79 28.14 -17.33
CA MET A 252 -15.08 28.71 -16.93
C MET A 252 -15.35 30.10 -17.54
N THR A 253 -14.31 30.75 -18.08
CA THR A 253 -14.41 32.08 -18.71
C THR A 253 -14.56 32.04 -20.24
N GLU A 254 -14.36 30.88 -20.88
CA GLU A 254 -14.63 30.62 -22.31
C GLU A 254 -16.10 30.26 -22.60
#